data_AF-X1JM03-F1
#
_entry.id   AF-X1JM03-F1
#
_cell.length_a   1.000
_cell.length_b   1.000
_cell.length_c   1.000
_cell.angle_alpha   90.00
_cell.angle_beta   90.00
_cell.angle_gamma   90.00
#
_symmetry.space_group_name_H-M   'P 1'
#
loop_
_entity.id
_entity.type
_entity.pdbx_description
1 polymer ?
#
loop_
_entity_poly.entity_id
_entity_poly.type
_entity_poly.pdbx_seq_one_letter_code
_entity_poly.pdbx_strand_id
1 'polypeptide(L)'
;YFGFANFLKLTQLQIFIGVAGGAILIYMGMDMIRSRKAMVEEGKDLPYGSFVGGIITTAVNPYFLLWWASVGAALIVKSMAFGLMGFVLFTVIHWLCDFAWLSGISLVIHRLHHLWSKRVHRAIFSLCGLLMIGFGVWFIGSAVF
;
A
#
# COMPACT_ATOMS: atom_id res chain seq x y z
N TYR A 1 27.69 16.81 -3.21
CA TYR A 1 26.26 16.50 -3.43
C TYR A 1 25.59 15.91 -2.18
N PHE A 2 25.66 16.60 -1.02
CA PHE A 2 25.27 16.03 0.30
C PHE A 2 24.38 16.97 1.14
N GLY A 3 23.38 17.61 0.53
CA GLY A 3 22.42 18.47 1.24
C GLY A 3 21.14 17.74 1.67
N PHE A 4 20.60 16.88 0.78
CA PHE A 4 19.30 16.24 0.99
C PHE A 4 19.32 15.15 2.08
N ALA A 5 20.45 14.46 2.25
CA ALA A 5 20.59 13.39 3.25
C ALA A 5 20.59 13.91 4.70
N ASN A 6 20.99 15.17 4.94
CA ASN A 6 20.95 15.79 6.27
C ASN A 6 19.61 16.47 6.57
N PHE A 7 18.84 16.86 5.56
CA PHE A 7 17.46 17.35 5.73
C PHE A 7 16.50 16.24 6.20
N LEU A 8 16.82 14.98 5.91
CA LEU A 8 16.07 13.79 6.31
C LEU A 8 16.40 13.27 7.72
N LYS A 9 17.43 13.82 8.39
CA LYS A 9 17.82 13.46 9.77
C LYS A 9 17.11 14.29 10.85
N LEU A 10 16.28 15.26 10.47
CA LEU A 10 15.46 16.02 11.42
C LEU A 10 14.34 15.12 11.92
N THR A 11 14.37 14.77 13.20
CA THR A 11 13.34 14.02 13.93
C THR A 11 11.93 14.52 13.60
N GLN A 12 11.74 15.82 13.38
CA GLN A 12 10.48 16.43 12.94
C GLN A 12 9.96 15.90 11.60
N LEU A 13 10.81 15.62 10.61
CA LEU A 13 10.37 15.13 9.31
C LEU A 13 9.92 13.67 9.39
N GLN A 14 10.59 12.85 10.22
CA GLN A 14 10.18 11.47 10.47
C GLN A 14 8.85 11.39 11.24
N ILE A 15 8.67 12.26 12.25
CA ILE A 15 7.40 12.40 12.96
C ILE A 15 6.30 12.85 11.98
N PHE A 16 6.58 13.84 11.13
CA PHE A 16 5.62 14.31 10.14
C PHE A 16 5.23 13.21 9.16
N ILE A 17 6.20 12.46 8.61
CA ILE A 17 5.94 11.35 7.70
C ILE A 17 5.16 10.22 8.41
N GLY A 18 5.47 9.92 9.67
CA GLY A 18 4.77 8.92 10.47
C GLY A 18 3.32 9.30 10.76
N VAL A 19 3.08 10.54 11.20
CA VAL A 19 1.75 11.05 11.50
C VAL A 19 0.93 11.24 10.22
N ALA A 20 1.50 11.82 9.17
CA ALA A 20 0.83 12.00 7.89
C ALA A 20 0.52 10.64 7.23
N GLY A 21 1.50 9.72 7.21
CA GLY A 21 1.33 8.38 6.66
C GLY A 21 0.28 7.56 7.42
N GLY A 22 0.24 7.64 8.75
CA GLY A 22 -0.78 6.98 9.56
C GLY A 22 -2.17 7.59 9.41
N ALA A 23 -2.29 8.92 9.37
CA ALA A 23 -3.56 9.61 9.14
C ALA A 23 -4.14 9.28 7.76
N ILE A 24 -3.27 9.22 6.74
CA ILE A 24 -3.61 8.73 5.41
C ILE A 24 -4.11 7.29 5.54
N LEU A 25 -3.34 6.34 6.08
CA LEU A 25 -3.77 4.94 6.21
C LEU A 25 -5.15 4.78 6.87
N ILE A 26 -5.44 5.55 7.91
CA ILE A 26 -6.75 5.59 8.57
C ILE A 26 -7.83 6.10 7.61
N TYR A 27 -7.59 7.21 6.90
CA TYR A 27 -8.50 7.73 5.88
C TYR A 27 -8.78 6.69 4.79
N MET A 28 -7.73 6.04 4.28
CA MET A 28 -7.84 5.03 3.23
C MET A 28 -8.65 3.80 3.71
N GLY A 29 -8.41 3.36 4.95
CA GLY A 29 -9.16 2.25 5.55
C GLY A 29 -10.63 2.61 5.81
N MET A 30 -10.93 3.83 6.25
CA MET A 30 -12.29 4.32 6.44
C MET A 30 -13.05 4.44 5.11
N ASP A 31 -12.42 5.00 4.08
CA ASP A 31 -12.99 5.09 2.73
C ASP A 31 -13.24 3.70 2.16
N MET A 32 -12.29 2.78 2.29
CA MET A 32 -12.46 1.40 1.83
C MET A 32 -13.63 0.69 2.53
N ILE A 33 -13.83 0.92 3.83
CA ILE A 33 -15.00 0.40 4.55
C ILE A 33 -16.28 1.09 4.07
N ARG A 34 -16.29 2.41 3.87
CA ARG A 34 -17.49 3.17 3.47
C ARG A 34 -17.94 2.83 2.05
N SER A 35 -16.99 2.70 1.13
CA SER A 35 -17.19 2.46 -0.29
C SER A 35 -17.33 0.97 -0.63
N ARG A 36 -17.16 0.06 0.33
CA ARG A 36 -17.23 -1.41 0.14
C ARG A 36 -18.53 -1.92 -0.50
N LYS A 37 -19.66 -1.22 -0.29
CA LYS A 37 -20.94 -1.62 -0.91
C LYS A 37 -20.98 -1.24 -2.38
N ALA A 38 -20.59 -0.01 -2.72
CA ALA A 38 -20.50 0.46 -4.09
C ALA A 38 -19.48 -0.35 -4.90
N MET A 39 -18.30 -0.62 -4.36
CA MET A 39 -17.28 -1.42 -5.06
C MET A 39 -17.70 -2.87 -5.35
N VAL A 40 -18.60 -3.44 -4.57
CA VAL A 40 -19.09 -4.84 -4.73
C VAL A 40 -20.35 -4.92 -5.58
N GLU A 41 -21.13 -3.84 -5.68
CA GLU A 41 -22.41 -3.80 -6.41
C GLU A 41 -22.33 -3.07 -7.75
N GLU A 42 -21.45 -2.07 -7.89
CA GLU A 42 -21.22 -1.27 -9.11
C GLU A 42 -19.97 -1.72 -9.89
N GLY A 43 -19.53 -2.97 -9.75
CA GLY A 43 -18.49 -3.53 -10.61
C GLY A 43 -18.96 -3.59 -12.07
N LYS A 44 -19.00 -2.44 -12.74
CA LYS A 44 -19.26 -2.30 -14.16
C LYS A 44 -18.04 -2.84 -14.88
N ASP A 45 -18.28 -3.73 -15.84
CA ASP A 45 -17.27 -4.12 -16.80
C ASP A 45 -16.74 -2.85 -17.46
N LEU A 46 -15.49 -2.51 -17.14
CA LEU A 46 -14.82 -1.38 -17.77
C LEU A 46 -14.55 -1.75 -19.23
N PRO A 47 -14.64 -0.79 -20.17
CA PRO A 47 -14.39 -1.05 -21.59
C PRO A 47 -12.92 -1.38 -21.91
N TYR A 48 -12.06 -1.52 -20.90
CA TYR A 48 -10.64 -1.80 -21.03
C TYR A 48 -10.31 -3.15 -20.38
N GLY A 49 -9.37 -3.90 -20.99
CA GLY A 49 -8.93 -5.18 -20.47
C GLY A 49 -8.27 -5.07 -19.08
N SER A 50 -8.33 -6.15 -18.30
CA SER A 50 -7.85 -6.22 -16.91
C SER A 50 -6.39 -5.76 -16.74
N PHE A 51 -5.55 -5.94 -17.77
CA PHE A 51 -4.17 -5.44 -17.79
C PHE A 51 -4.08 -3.90 -17.81
N VAL A 52 -4.84 -3.24 -18.69
CA VAL A 52 -4.87 -1.77 -18.78
C VAL A 52 -5.54 -1.17 -17.56
N GLY A 53 -6.62 -1.81 -17.06
CA GLY A 53 -7.25 -1.46 -15.80
C GLY A 53 -6.27 -1.51 -14.63
N GLY A 54 -5.43 -2.56 -14.57
CA GLY A 54 -4.36 -2.68 -13.56
C GLY A 54 -3.32 -1.56 -13.63
N ILE A 55 -2.83 -1.22 -14.83
CA ILE A 55 -1.86 -0.12 -15.02
C ILE A 55 -2.44 1.22 -14.57
N ILE A 56 -3.65 1.55 -15.04
CA ILE A 56 -4.32 2.81 -14.69
C ILE A 56 -4.57 2.86 -13.20
N THR A 57 -5.06 1.76 -12.61
CA THR A 57 -5.31 1.69 -11.18
C THR A 57 -4.01 1.92 -10.43
N THR A 58 -2.92 1.21 -10.70
CA THR A 58 -1.65 1.43 -10.00
C THR A 58 -1.09 2.85 -10.17
N ALA A 59 -1.17 3.42 -11.38
CA ALA A 59 -0.64 4.75 -11.67
C ALA A 59 -1.46 5.88 -11.01
N VAL A 60 -2.78 5.73 -10.96
CA VAL A 60 -3.70 6.74 -10.42
C VAL A 60 -4.03 6.48 -8.95
N ASN A 61 -3.66 5.32 -8.39
CA ASN A 61 -3.98 4.97 -7.02
C ASN A 61 -3.21 5.86 -6.04
N PRO A 62 -3.88 6.81 -5.36
CA PRO A 62 -3.21 7.69 -4.41
C PRO A 62 -2.57 6.89 -3.28
N TYR A 63 -3.13 5.73 -2.95
CA TYR A 63 -2.65 4.85 -1.89
C TYR A 63 -1.27 4.28 -2.20
N PHE A 64 -1.01 3.95 -3.47
CA PHE A 64 0.30 3.46 -3.91
C PHE A 64 1.37 4.55 -3.82
N LEU A 65 1.04 5.76 -4.28
CA LEU A 65 1.95 6.90 -4.23
C LEU A 65 2.25 7.33 -2.78
N LEU A 66 1.22 7.37 -1.93
CA LEU A 66 1.36 7.73 -0.52
C LEU A 66 2.16 6.68 0.28
N TRP A 67 2.05 5.39 -0.06
CA TRP A 67 2.89 4.33 0.52
C TRP A 67 4.37 4.53 0.17
N TRP A 68 4.68 4.80 -1.10
CA TRP A 68 6.06 5.09 -1.53
C TRP A 68 6.62 6.37 -0.90
N ALA A 69 5.78 7.40 -0.75
CA ALA A 69 6.17 8.66 -0.11
C ALA A 69 6.48 8.51 1.39
N SER A 70 5.94 7.49 2.05
CA SER A 70 6.10 7.26 3.50
C SER A 70 6.98 6.05 3.79
N VAL A 71 6.40 4.85 3.76
CA VAL A 71 7.05 3.58 4.10
C VAL A 71 8.14 3.24 3.08
N GLY A 72 7.87 3.43 1.79
CA GLY A 72 8.83 3.17 0.72
C GLY A 72 10.09 4.04 0.87
N ALA A 73 9.91 5.33 1.13
CA ALA A 73 11.02 6.25 1.40
C ALA A 73 11.86 5.80 2.62
N ALA A 74 11.22 5.37 3.71
CA ALA A 74 11.93 4.86 4.89
C ALA A 74 12.74 3.59 4.59
N LEU A 75 12.19 2.66 3.80
CA LEU A 75 12.88 1.43 3.38
C LEU A 75 14.05 1.73 2.44
N ILE A 76 13.91 2.68 1.52
CA ILE A 76 15.00 3.14 0.66
C ILE A 76 16.12 3.74 1.51
N VAL A 77 15.81 4.60 2.48
CA VAL A 77 16.82 5.22 3.34
C VAL A 77 17.57 4.17 4.16
N LYS A 78 16.86 3.17 4.71
CA LYS A 78 17.48 2.04 5.42
C LYS A 78 18.35 1.18 4.50
N SER A 79 17.91 0.92 3.26
CA SER A 79 18.69 0.10 2.33
C SER A 79 19.94 0.84 1.81
N MET A 80 19.87 2.15 1.64
CA MET A 80 21.04 2.99 1.32
C MET A 80 22.10 3.01 2.42
N ALA A 81 21.76 2.69 3.68
CA ALA A 81 22.77 2.52 4.75
C ALA A 81 23.74 1.36 4.46
N PHE A 82 23.33 0.40 3.63
CA PHE A 82 24.15 -0.70 3.13
C PHE A 82 24.79 -0.39 1.77
N GLY A 83 24.76 0.89 1.34
CA GLY A 83 25.29 1.36 0.05
C GLY A 83 24.38 1.05 -1.15
N LEU A 84 24.89 1.31 -2.35
CA LEU A 84 24.15 1.12 -3.61
C LEU A 84 23.69 -0.34 -3.80
N MET A 85 24.50 -1.30 -3.33
CA MET A 85 24.16 -2.72 -3.39
C MET A 85 22.91 -3.05 -2.55
N GLY A 86 22.78 -2.46 -1.36
CA GLY A 86 21.61 -2.63 -0.50
C GLY A 86 20.33 -2.11 -1.14
N PHE A 87 20.40 -0.97 -1.83
CA PHE A 87 19.28 -0.41 -2.59
C PHE A 87 18.85 -1.31 -3.76
N VAL A 88 19.82 -1.83 -4.55
CA VAL A 88 19.53 -2.73 -5.68
C VAL A 88 18.90 -4.03 -5.18
N LEU A 89 19.48 -4.65 -4.14
CA LEU A 89 18.92 -5.86 -3.52
C LEU A 89 17.51 -5.64 -2.98
N PHE A 90 17.29 -4.54 -2.26
CA PHE A 90 15.96 -4.17 -1.77
C PHE A 90 14.97 -4.07 -2.93
N THR A 91 15.33 -3.36 -4.00
CA THR A 91 14.45 -3.16 -5.15
C THR A 91 14.09 -4.50 -5.83
N VAL A 92 15.09 -5.34 -6.10
CA VAL A 92 14.88 -6.64 -6.77
C VAL A 92 14.04 -7.57 -5.90
N ILE A 93 14.37 -7.72 -4.62
CA ILE A 93 13.64 -8.60 -3.71
C ILE A 93 12.22 -8.11 -3.51
N HIS A 94 12.03 -6.80 -3.31
CA HIS A 94 10.71 -6.21 -3.13
C HIS A 94 9.81 -6.47 -4.34
N TRP A 95 10.31 -6.24 -5.56
CA TRP A 95 9.57 -6.52 -6.79
C TRP A 95 9.27 -8.01 -6.98
N LEU A 96 10.21 -8.89 -6.66
CA LEU A 96 9.98 -10.34 -6.73
C LEU A 96 8.91 -10.80 -5.73
N CYS A 97 8.93 -10.25 -4.51
CA CYS A 97 7.88 -10.50 -3.51
C CYS A 97 6.52 -10.02 -4.00
N ASP A 98 6.43 -8.81 -4.56
CA ASP A 98 5.19 -8.28 -5.10
C ASP A 98 4.68 -9.13 -6.27
N PHE A 99 5.57 -9.52 -7.18
CA PHE A 99 5.22 -10.37 -8.31
C PHE A 99 4.73 -11.76 -7.86
N ALA A 100 5.42 -12.39 -6.93
CA ALA A 100 5.04 -13.68 -6.37
C ALA A 100 3.71 -13.59 -5.60
N TRP A 101 3.51 -12.53 -4.82
CA TRP A 101 2.28 -12.29 -4.06
C TRP A 101 1.09 -12.06 -4.98
N LEU A 102 1.20 -11.14 -5.95
CA LEU A 102 0.13 -10.84 -6.90
C LEU A 102 -0.22 -12.04 -7.77
N SER A 103 0.78 -12.78 -8.23
CA SER A 103 0.57 -14.03 -8.98
C SER A 103 -0.10 -15.09 -8.12
N GLY A 104 0.33 -15.25 -6.86
CA GLY A 104 -0.27 -16.17 -5.90
C GLY A 104 -1.73 -15.85 -5.64
N ILE A 105 -2.05 -14.58 -5.35
CA ILE A 105 -3.42 -14.12 -5.15
C ILE A 105 -4.25 -14.33 -6.41
N SER A 106 -3.73 -14.02 -7.60
CA SER A 106 -4.43 -14.25 -8.86
C SER A 106 -4.77 -15.73 -9.08
N LEU A 107 -3.84 -16.64 -8.77
CA LEU A 107 -4.08 -18.09 -8.86
C LEU A 107 -5.10 -18.58 -7.84
N VAL A 108 -5.03 -18.08 -6.60
CA VAL A 108 -5.99 -18.39 -5.54
C VAL A 108 -7.39 -17.93 -5.92
N ILE A 109 -7.53 -16.69 -6.39
CA ILE A 109 -8.81 -16.14 -6.86
C ILE A 109 -9.31 -16.93 -8.07
N HIS A 110 -8.45 -17.27 -9.02
CA HIS A 110 -8.84 -18.07 -10.19
C HIS A 110 -9.39 -19.44 -9.80
N ARG A 111 -8.79 -20.14 -8.82
CA ARG A 111 -9.30 -21.42 -8.31
C ARG A 111 -10.55 -21.28 -7.43
N LEU A 112 -10.60 -20.24 -6.60
CA LEU A 112 -11.66 -20.02 -5.60
C LEU A 112 -12.76 -19.07 -6.09
N HIS A 113 -12.75 -18.70 -7.37
CA HIS A 113 -13.75 -17.83 -7.99
C HIS A 113 -15.19 -18.32 -7.75
N HIS A 114 -15.39 -19.64 -7.74
CA HIS A 114 -16.71 -20.24 -7.49
C HIS A 114 -17.24 -20.03 -6.05
N LEU A 115 -16.35 -19.79 -5.07
CA LEU A 115 -16.71 -19.47 -3.67
C LEU A 115 -16.78 -17.96 -3.43
N TRP A 116 -16.50 -17.16 -4.47
CA TRP A 116 -16.29 -15.72 -4.36
C TRP A 116 -17.61 -14.95 -4.36
N SER A 117 -18.40 -15.13 -3.30
CA SER A 117 -19.67 -14.43 -3.11
C SER A 117 -19.47 -12.95 -2.73
N LYS A 118 -20.46 -12.10 -3.01
CA LYS A 118 -20.52 -10.68 -2.57
C LYS A 118 -20.25 -10.52 -1.07
N ARG A 119 -20.61 -11.52 -0.24
CA ARG A 119 -20.32 -11.53 1.21
C ARG A 119 -18.83 -11.68 1.51
N VAL A 120 -18.12 -12.54 0.79
CA VAL A 120 -16.68 -12.79 0.95
C VAL A 120 -15.89 -11.54 0.56
N HIS A 121 -16.21 -10.95 -0.60
CA HIS A 121 -15.66 -9.66 -1.01
C HIS A 121 -15.84 -8.60 0.08
N ARG A 122 -17.06 -8.40 0.55
CA ARG A 122 -17.36 -7.38 1.57
C ARG A 122 -16.61 -7.63 2.88
N ALA A 123 -16.44 -8.89 3.29
CA ALA A 123 -15.67 -9.27 4.48
C ALA A 123 -14.18 -8.96 4.32
N ILE A 124 -13.57 -9.33 3.19
CA ILE A 124 -12.16 -9.06 2.89
C ILE A 124 -11.89 -7.56 2.87
N PHE A 125 -12.69 -6.78 2.15
CA PHE A 125 -12.54 -5.32 2.09
C PHE A 125 -12.72 -4.67 3.47
N SER A 126 -13.62 -5.18 4.30
CA SER A 126 -13.79 -4.67 5.68
C SER A 126 -12.58 -5.00 6.55
N LEU A 127 -12.06 -6.23 6.46
CA LEU A 127 -10.88 -6.67 7.20
C LEU A 127 -9.64 -5.89 6.80
N CYS A 128 -9.39 -5.74 5.50
CA CYS A 128 -8.27 -4.94 5.00
C CYS A 128 -8.37 -3.49 5.48
N GLY A 129 -9.57 -2.91 5.50
CA GLY A 129 -9.78 -1.53 5.97
C GLY A 129 -9.51 -1.38 7.46
N LEU A 130 -9.95 -2.35 8.27
CA LEU A 130 -9.65 -2.39 9.70
C LEU A 130 -8.15 -2.56 9.97
N LEU A 131 -7.48 -3.43 9.22
CA LEU A 131 -6.03 -3.61 9.33
C LEU A 131 -5.28 -2.33 8.96
N MET A 132 -5.69 -1.64 7.89
CA MET A 132 -5.10 -0.35 7.51
C MET A 132 -5.30 0.73 8.57
N ILE A 133 -6.48 0.81 9.19
CA ILE A 133 -6.73 1.71 10.33
C ILE A 133 -5.82 1.33 11.50
N GLY A 134 -5.74 0.04 11.84
CA GLY A 134 -4.89 -0.46 12.92
C GLY A 134 -3.41 -0.13 12.70
N PHE A 135 -2.88 -0.38 11.50
CA PHE A 135 -1.53 0.00 11.12
C PHE A 135 -1.34 1.51 11.13
N GLY A 136 -2.33 2.30 10.69
CA GLY A 136 -2.26 3.76 10.72
C GLY A 136 -2.19 4.31 12.15
N VAL A 137 -2.99 3.78 13.08
CA VAL A 137 -2.93 4.12 14.50
C VAL A 137 -1.57 3.71 15.10
N TRP A 138 -1.07 2.52 14.77
CA TRP A 138 0.25 2.07 15.20
C TRP A 138 1.37 2.97 14.66
N PHE A 139 1.27 3.41 13.40
CA PHE A 139 2.25 4.31 12.78
C PHE A 139 2.30 5.67 13.46
N ILE A 140 1.13 6.22 13.83
CA ILE A 140 1.04 7.45 14.61
C ILE A 140 1.63 7.24 16.01
N GLY A 141 1.27 6.16 16.69
CA GLY A 141 1.76 5.83 18.03
C GLY A 141 3.29 5.69 18.08
N SER A 142 3.86 4.93 17.15
CA SER A 142 5.31 4.72 17.01
C SER A 142 6.08 5.95 16.51
N ALA A 143 5.39 6.95 15.96
CA ALA A 143 6.00 8.21 15.55
C ALA A 143 6.00 9.25 16.70
N VAL A 144 5.06 9.16 17.63
CA VAL A 144 4.89 10.11 18.73
C VAL A 144 5.57 9.65 20.02
N PHE A 145 5.66 8.33 20.26
CA PHE A 145 6.32 7.69 21.40
C PHE A 145 7.58 6.93 20.96
#